data_AF-A0A964P9F4-F1
#
_entry.id   AF-A0A964P9F4-F1
#
_cell.length_a   1.000
_cell.length_b   1.000
_cell.length_c   1.000
_cell.angle_alpha   90.00
_cell.angle_beta   90.00
_cell.angle_gamma   90.00
#
_symmetry.space_group_name_H-M   'P 1'
#
loop_
_entity.id
_entity.type
_entity.pdbx_description
1 polymer ?
#
loop_
_entity_poly.entity_id
_entity_poly.type
_entity_poly.pdbx_seq_one_letter_code
_entity_poly.pdbx_strand_id
1 'polypeptide(L)'
;MFHNAHAFALVALLAAVPSWASAEQLRLRYVPMDAAGTMTQVPAGPDGNMGEVKRGLGLRAIPHSYVVKPNQMVTFRHPFNGKNATVPIRLPSGTPRMEHRSDRIIYNYGDYTVEARFNPDGSIDMVYNSGLLRPLRLN
;
A
#
# COMPACT_ATOMS: atom_id res chain seq x y z
N MET A 1 15.42 43.60 34.73
CA MET A 1 14.21 42.74 34.79
C MET A 1 14.00 42.12 33.41
N PHE A 2 14.65 40.99 33.12
CA PHE A 2 14.40 40.19 31.91
C PHE A 2 14.32 38.71 32.32
N HIS A 3 13.22 38.36 33.00
CA HIS A 3 12.80 36.97 33.18
C HIS A 3 11.55 36.85 32.31
N ASN A 4 11.59 36.07 31.22
CA ASN A 4 10.45 35.50 30.48
C ASN A 4 10.79 35.04 29.03
N ALA A 5 12.05 34.88 28.66
CA ALA A 5 12.39 34.38 27.31
C ALA A 5 12.34 32.85 27.15
N HIS A 6 12.30 32.08 28.25
CA HIS A 6 12.34 30.61 28.18
C HIS A 6 10.97 29.95 27.93
N ALA A 7 9.85 30.65 28.18
CA ALA A 7 8.52 30.07 28.04
C ALA A 7 8.04 29.99 26.58
N PHE A 8 8.55 30.86 25.69
CA PHE A 8 8.10 30.90 24.29
C PHE A 8 8.78 29.86 23.38
N ALA A 9 9.98 29.39 23.73
CA ALA A 9 10.69 28.40 22.90
C ALA A 9 10.05 27.00 22.99
N LEU A 10 9.43 26.65 24.12
CA LEU A 10 8.81 25.33 24.32
C LEU A 10 7.49 25.17 23.54
N VAL A 11 6.72 26.26 23.39
CA VAL A 11 5.44 26.24 22.66
C VAL A 11 5.66 26.17 21.14
N ALA A 12 6.70 26.81 20.61
CA ALA A 12 7.05 26.71 19.20
C ALA A 12 7.57 25.31 18.81
N LEU A 13 8.26 24.62 19.71
CA LEU A 13 8.73 23.24 19.48
C LEU A 13 7.56 22.24 19.48
N LEU A 14 6.51 22.49 20.28
CA LEU A 14 5.27 21.70 20.30
C LEU A 14 4.28 22.07 19.17
N ALA A 15 4.43 23.21 18.52
CA ALA A 15 3.68 23.55 17.30
C ALA A 15 4.39 23.06 16.02
N ALA A 16 5.69 22.75 16.12
CA ALA A 16 6.51 22.19 15.06
C ALA A 16 6.62 20.66 15.12
N VAL A 17 5.86 19.97 15.99
CA VAL A 17 5.57 18.55 15.73
C VAL A 17 4.75 18.54 14.45
N PRO A 18 5.24 17.96 13.34
CA PRO A 18 4.37 17.67 12.22
C PRO A 18 3.20 16.90 12.82
N SER A 19 1.96 17.33 12.57
CA SER A 19 0.82 16.46 12.82
C SER A 19 1.12 15.15 12.08
N TRP A 20 1.58 14.15 12.84
CA TRP A 20 2.16 12.91 12.32
C TRP A 20 1.05 12.04 11.79
N ALA A 21 0.60 12.43 10.61
CA ALA A 21 -0.61 11.96 9.99
C ALA A 21 -0.37 10.59 9.33
N SER A 22 -1.16 9.61 9.75
CA SER A 22 -1.16 8.25 9.20
C SER A 22 -1.66 8.22 7.75
N ALA A 23 -0.84 7.75 6.81
CA ALA A 23 -1.36 7.10 5.61
C ALA A 23 -1.73 5.66 5.96
N GLU A 24 -2.95 5.22 5.63
CA GLU A 24 -3.29 3.80 5.75
C GLU A 24 -2.83 3.07 4.48
N GLN A 25 -2.04 2.01 4.67
CA GLN A 25 -1.49 1.21 3.57
C GLN A 25 -1.86 -0.25 3.78
N LEU A 26 -2.58 -0.85 2.84
CA LEU A 26 -2.85 -2.29 2.82
C LEU A 26 -1.90 -2.97 1.83
N ARG A 27 -1.25 -4.05 2.28
CA ARG A 27 -0.44 -4.93 1.43
C ARG A 27 -1.07 -6.32 1.37
N LEU A 28 -1.32 -6.81 0.16
CA LEU A 28 -1.73 -8.17 -0.13
C LEU A 28 -0.64 -8.85 -0.96
N ARG A 29 -0.23 -10.07 -0.61
CA ARG A 29 0.78 -10.81 -1.36
C ARG A 29 0.14 -11.88 -2.23
N TYR A 30 0.55 -11.93 -3.49
CA TYR A 30 0.15 -12.93 -4.45
C TYR A 30 1.35 -13.73 -4.94
N VAL A 31 1.23 -15.05 -5.00
CA VAL A 31 2.29 -15.94 -5.51
C VAL A 31 1.83 -16.67 -6.77
N PRO A 32 2.74 -17.05 -7.68
CA PRO A 32 2.39 -17.87 -8.82
C PRO A 32 1.77 -19.20 -8.38
N MET A 33 0.63 -19.55 -8.97
CA MET A 33 -0.07 -20.82 -8.73
C MET A 33 0.24 -21.84 -9.83
N ASP A 34 0.40 -21.39 -11.07
CA ASP A 34 0.63 -22.24 -12.24
C ASP A 34 1.55 -21.59 -13.29
N ALA A 35 1.85 -22.34 -14.35
CA ALA A 35 2.64 -21.84 -15.47
C ALA A 35 1.88 -20.90 -16.41
N ALA A 36 0.54 -20.87 -16.34
CA ALA A 36 -0.32 -20.01 -17.15
C ALA A 36 -0.33 -18.56 -16.65
N GLY A 37 0.26 -18.31 -15.48
CA GLY A 37 0.35 -16.98 -14.87
C GLY A 37 -0.81 -16.68 -13.91
N THR A 38 -1.56 -17.70 -13.48
CA THR A 38 -2.54 -17.53 -12.42
C THR A 38 -1.82 -17.25 -11.11
N MET A 39 -2.27 -16.23 -10.39
CA MET A 39 -1.72 -15.85 -9.09
C MET A 39 -2.72 -16.19 -7.99
N THR A 40 -2.24 -16.74 -6.86
CA THR A 40 -3.06 -16.97 -5.67
C THR A 40 -2.62 -16.04 -4.54
N GLN A 41 -3.58 -15.51 -3.79
CA GLN A 41 -3.29 -14.71 -2.61
C GLN A 41 -2.75 -15.60 -1.49
N VAL A 42 -1.68 -15.15 -0.82
CA VAL A 42 -1.11 -15.85 0.33
C VAL A 42 -1.47 -15.09 1.60
N PRO A 43 -1.98 -15.79 2.63
CA PRO A 43 -2.23 -15.16 3.92
C PRO A 43 -0.95 -14.58 4.56
N ALA A 44 -1.09 -13.44 5.23
CA ALA A 44 -0.08 -12.83 6.06
C ALA A 44 -0.16 -13.36 7.52
N GLY A 45 0.97 -13.85 8.02
CA GLY A 45 1.12 -14.27 9.42
C GLY A 45 0.50 -15.63 9.76
N PRO A 46 0.71 -16.12 11.01
CA PRO A 46 0.30 -17.45 11.44
C PRO A 46 -1.22 -17.63 11.52
N ASP A 47 -1.97 -16.55 11.76
CA ASP A 47 -3.43 -16.59 11.92
C ASP A 47 -4.20 -16.56 10.59
N GLY A 48 -3.51 -16.66 9.45
CA GLY A 48 -4.16 -16.72 8.14
C GLY A 48 -4.83 -15.41 7.70
N ASN A 49 -4.33 -14.26 8.14
CA ASN A 49 -4.90 -12.96 7.75
C ASN A 49 -4.69 -12.72 6.25
N MET A 50 -5.61 -12.01 5.60
CA MET A 50 -5.55 -11.82 4.14
C MET A 50 -4.45 -10.84 3.71
N GLY A 51 -3.98 -9.97 4.61
CA GLY A 51 -2.87 -9.07 4.34
C GLY A 51 -2.41 -8.30 5.58
N GLU A 52 -1.70 -7.21 5.34
CA GLU A 52 -1.15 -6.34 6.38
C GLU A 52 -1.58 -4.90 6.14
N VAL A 53 -2.18 -4.26 7.14
CA VAL A 53 -2.44 -2.82 7.14
C VAL A 53 -1.40 -2.12 7.99
N LYS A 54 -0.73 -1.12 7.43
CA LYS A 54 0.05 -0.16 8.17
C LYS A 54 -0.81 1.06 8.47
N ARG A 55 -0.98 1.37 9.75
CA ARG A 55 -1.58 2.61 10.27
C ARG A 55 -0.50 3.36 11.05
N GLY A 56 -0.65 4.68 11.16
CA GLY A 56 0.20 5.58 11.94
C GLY A 56 1.67 5.57 11.50
N LEU A 57 2.14 6.58 10.75
CA LEU A 57 3.54 6.71 10.30
C LEU A 57 4.18 5.43 9.69
N GLY A 58 3.40 4.41 9.36
CA GLY A 58 3.91 3.10 8.93
C GLY A 58 4.66 2.28 9.98
N LEU A 59 4.61 2.64 11.27
CA LEU A 59 5.49 2.06 12.30
C LEU A 59 5.14 0.61 12.67
N ARG A 60 3.88 0.19 12.49
CA ARG A 60 3.46 -1.18 12.78
C ARG A 60 2.52 -1.71 11.71
N ALA A 61 2.87 -2.87 11.15
CA ALA A 61 1.95 -3.67 10.36
C ALA A 61 0.99 -4.39 11.32
N ILE A 62 -0.30 -4.20 11.07
CA ILE A 62 -1.40 -4.85 11.78
C ILE A 62 -2.02 -5.87 10.81
N PRO A 63 -2.32 -7.09 11.25
CA PRO A 63 -2.97 -8.05 10.37
C PRO A 63 -4.33 -7.55 9.88
N HIS A 64 -4.65 -7.85 8.63
CA HIS A 64 -5.90 -7.49 7.99
C HIS A 64 -6.64 -8.74 7.54
N SER A 65 -7.72 -9.08 8.23
CA SER A 65 -8.46 -10.33 8.01
C SER A 65 -9.50 -10.23 6.90
N TYR A 66 -9.83 -9.03 6.41
CA TYR A 66 -10.89 -8.83 5.42
C TYR A 66 -10.40 -9.08 3.99
N VAL A 67 -11.25 -9.75 3.21
CA VAL A 67 -11.01 -9.98 1.78
C VAL A 67 -11.34 -8.71 1.01
N VAL A 68 -10.39 -8.19 0.24
CA VAL A 68 -10.66 -7.12 -0.74
C VAL A 68 -11.43 -7.72 -1.90
N LYS A 69 -12.62 -7.18 -2.19
CA LYS A 69 -13.42 -7.61 -3.34
C LYS A 69 -12.82 -7.01 -4.62
N PRO A 70 -12.21 -7.81 -5.52
CA PRO A 70 -11.67 -7.27 -6.75
C PRO A 70 -12.80 -6.79 -7.68
N ASN A 71 -12.53 -5.78 -8.50
CA ASN A 71 -13.41 -5.35 -9.58
C ASN A 71 -12.79 -5.51 -10.96
N GLN A 72 -11.51 -5.91 -11.04
CA GLN A 72 -10.81 -6.13 -12.30
C GLN A 72 -9.79 -7.28 -12.18
N MET A 73 -9.57 -7.98 -13.29
CA MET A 73 -8.45 -8.90 -13.47
C MET A 73 -7.39 -8.18 -14.31
N VAL A 74 -6.18 -8.04 -13.79
CA VAL A 74 -5.09 -7.36 -14.52
C VAL A 74 -3.93 -8.31 -14.71
N THR A 75 -3.50 -8.45 -15.97
CA THR A 75 -2.34 -9.24 -16.35
C THR A 75 -1.13 -8.34 -16.51
N PHE A 76 -0.09 -8.64 -15.75
CA PHE A 76 1.21 -7.98 -15.80
C PHE A 76 2.24 -8.88 -16.49
N ARG A 77 3.24 -8.26 -17.14
CA ARG A 77 4.48 -8.95 -17.50
C ARG A 77 5.47 -8.75 -16.37
N HIS A 78 5.84 -9.83 -15.68
CA HIS A 78 6.68 -9.76 -14.50
C HIS A 78 8.15 -9.46 -14.89
N PRO A 79 8.77 -8.38 -14.38
CA PRO A 79 10.05 -7.88 -14.89
C PRO A 79 11.23 -8.82 -14.60
N PHE A 80 11.19 -9.59 -13.52
CA PHE A 80 12.32 -10.45 -13.14
C PHE A 80 12.37 -11.81 -13.85
N ASN A 81 11.23 -12.35 -14.28
CA ASN A 81 11.15 -13.69 -14.86
C ASN A 81 10.49 -13.71 -16.25
N GLY A 82 10.00 -12.56 -16.73
CA GLY A 82 9.35 -12.43 -18.02
C GLY A 82 8.06 -13.24 -18.16
N LYS A 83 7.43 -13.73 -17.09
CA LYS A 83 6.16 -14.47 -17.17
C LYS A 83 4.98 -13.52 -17.06
N ASN A 84 3.83 -13.94 -17.59
CA ASN A 84 2.58 -13.23 -17.35
C ASN A 84 2.10 -13.56 -15.93
N ALA A 85 1.51 -12.59 -15.25
CA ALA A 85 0.95 -12.74 -13.91
C ALA A 85 -0.39 -12.02 -13.84
N THR A 86 -1.47 -12.76 -13.66
CA THR A 86 -2.84 -12.23 -13.62
C THR A 86 -3.30 -12.15 -12.17
N VAL A 87 -3.57 -10.93 -11.71
CA VAL A 87 -3.94 -10.63 -10.33
C VAL A 87 -5.35 -10.02 -10.29
N PRO A 88 -6.24 -10.50 -9.40
CA PRO A 88 -7.49 -9.81 -9.09
C PRO A 88 -7.19 -8.55 -8.26
N ILE A 89 -7.59 -7.38 -8.74
CA ILE A 89 -7.33 -6.11 -8.05
C ILE A 89 -8.60 -5.27 -7.90
N ARG A 90 -8.62 -4.39 -6.89
CA ARG A 90 -9.66 -3.36 -6.69
C ARG A 90 -9.12 -2.02 -7.16
N LEU A 91 -9.53 -1.54 -8.33
CA LEU A 91 -9.21 -0.19 -8.77
C LEU A 91 -10.32 0.81 -8.39
N PRO A 92 -9.98 2.00 -7.86
CA PRO A 92 -10.92 3.12 -7.74
C PRO A 92 -11.55 3.51 -9.07
N SER A 93 -12.67 4.25 -9.01
CA SER A 93 -13.28 4.86 -10.19
C SER A 93 -12.44 6.01 -10.74
N GLY A 94 -12.48 6.22 -12.06
CA GLY A 94 -11.75 7.28 -12.75
C GLY A 94 -10.52 6.77 -13.49
N THR A 95 -9.80 7.67 -14.15
CA THR A 95 -8.61 7.32 -14.93
C THR A 95 -7.35 7.60 -14.09
N PRO A 96 -6.57 6.58 -13.71
CA PRO A 96 -5.31 6.81 -13.02
C PRO A 96 -4.25 7.37 -13.97
N ARG A 97 -3.30 8.12 -13.41
CA ARG A 97 -1.99 8.27 -14.04
C ARG A 97 -1.18 6.99 -13.78
N MET A 98 -0.76 6.32 -14.84
CA MET A 98 0.09 5.13 -14.75
C MET A 98 1.57 5.51 -14.76
N GLU A 99 2.30 5.04 -13.75
CA GLU A 99 3.76 5.18 -13.69
C GLU A 99 4.41 3.80 -13.68
N HIS A 100 5.39 3.61 -14.57
CA HIS A 100 6.20 2.39 -14.64
C HIS A 100 7.55 2.64 -13.98
N ARG A 101 7.94 1.75 -13.08
CA ARG A 101 9.28 1.68 -12.47
C ARG A 101 9.86 0.29 -12.72
N SER A 102 11.15 0.09 -12.44
CA SER A 102 11.83 -1.19 -12.67
C SER A 102 11.18 -2.36 -11.93
N ASP A 103 10.66 -2.13 -10.73
CA ASP A 103 10.13 -3.15 -9.83
C ASP A 103 8.64 -2.97 -9.52
N ARG A 104 7.95 -2.00 -10.14
CA ARG A 104 6.53 -1.75 -9.84
C ARG A 104 5.80 -0.97 -10.92
N ILE A 105 4.48 -1.15 -10.93
CA ILE A 105 3.52 -0.30 -11.66
C ILE A 105 2.65 0.41 -10.64
N ILE A 106 2.49 1.72 -10.78
CA ILE A 106 1.72 2.56 -9.88
C ILE A 106 0.53 3.15 -10.64
N TYR A 107 -0.68 2.93 -10.14
CA TYR A 107 -1.91 3.58 -10.57
C TYR A 107 -2.22 4.71 -9.59
N ASN A 108 -1.94 5.95 -9.99
CA ASN A 108 -2.10 7.13 -9.16
C ASN A 108 -3.40 7.87 -9.51
N TYR A 109 -4.34 7.91 -8.56
CA TYR A 109 -5.63 8.60 -8.67
C TYR A 109 -5.63 10.01 -8.03
N GLY A 110 -4.44 10.54 -7.73
CA GLY A 110 -4.25 11.83 -7.06
C GLY A 110 -4.24 11.70 -5.54
N ASP A 111 -5.33 11.17 -4.96
CA ASP A 111 -5.48 10.98 -3.51
C ASP A 111 -5.43 9.51 -3.06
N TYR A 112 -5.22 8.59 -4.00
CA TYR A 112 -5.14 7.17 -3.74
C TYR A 112 -4.18 6.51 -4.73
N THR A 113 -3.35 5.58 -4.27
CA THR A 113 -2.49 4.79 -5.14
C THR A 113 -2.75 3.30 -4.98
N VAL A 114 -2.73 2.60 -6.12
CA VAL A 114 -2.63 1.15 -6.19
C VAL A 114 -1.29 0.82 -6.82
N GLU A 115 -0.46 0.04 -6.15
CA GLU A 115 0.84 -0.37 -6.67
C GLU A 115 0.88 -1.89 -6.82
N ALA A 116 1.32 -2.37 -7.98
CA ALA A 116 1.75 -3.74 -8.16
C ALA A 116 3.28 -3.77 -8.04
N ARG A 117 3.81 -4.30 -6.94
CA ARG A 117 5.26 -4.44 -6.72
C ARG A 117 5.69 -5.87 -7.04
N PHE A 118 6.65 -6.01 -7.92
CA PHE A 118 7.17 -7.29 -8.36
C PHE A 118 8.36 -7.70 -7.48
N ASN A 119 8.40 -8.95 -7.06
CA ASN A 119 9.48 -9.49 -6.25
C ASN A 119 10.33 -10.49 -7.05
N PRO A 120 11.63 -10.65 -6.75
CA PRO A 120 12.49 -11.60 -7.48
C PRO A 120 12.03 -13.06 -7.42
N ASP A 121 11.25 -13.45 -6.41
CA ASP A 121 10.69 -14.80 -6.25
C ASP A 121 9.47 -15.06 -7.18
N GLY A 122 9.08 -14.08 -7.99
CA GLY A 122 7.91 -14.15 -8.88
C GLY A 122 6.60 -13.73 -8.21
N SER A 123 6.61 -13.39 -6.92
CA SER A 123 5.43 -12.88 -6.23
C SER A 123 5.15 -11.41 -6.56
N ILE A 124 3.90 -11.01 -6.38
CA ILE A 124 3.45 -9.63 -6.53
C ILE A 124 2.83 -9.16 -5.22
N ASP A 125 3.35 -8.08 -4.67
CA ASP A 125 2.71 -7.36 -3.56
C ASP A 125 1.80 -6.28 -4.15
N MET A 126 0.49 -6.43 -3.93
CA MET A 126 -0.49 -5.38 -4.20
C MET A 126 -0.55 -4.44 -3.01
N VAL A 127 -0.27 -3.17 -3.24
CA VAL A 127 -0.25 -2.13 -2.22
C VAL A 127 -1.33 -1.10 -2.51
N TYR A 128 -2.24 -0.92 -1.58
CA TYR A 128 -3.26 0.12 -1.59
C TYR A 128 -2.87 1.20 -0.60
N ASN A 129 -2.86 2.46 -1.01
CA ASN A 129 -2.47 3.57 -0.15
C ASN A 129 -3.43 4.74 -0.34
N SER A 130 -4.05 5.20 0.74
CA SER A 130 -5.03 6.30 0.74
C SER A 130 -4.40 7.69 0.86
N GLY A 131 -3.08 7.80 0.95
CA GLY A 131 -2.43 9.08 1.19
C GLY A 131 -2.67 9.63 2.59
N LEU A 132 -2.15 10.85 2.83
CA LEU A 132 -2.11 11.46 4.15
C LEU A 132 -3.52 11.78 4.69
N LEU A 133 -3.81 11.41 5.94
CA LEU A 133 -5.06 11.71 6.67
C LEU A 133 -6.35 11.08 6.10
N ARG A 134 -6.24 10.05 5.27
CA ARG A 134 -7.42 9.42 4.67
C ARG A 134 -7.50 7.94 5.05
N PRO A 135 -8.68 7.43 5.43
CA PRO A 135 -8.85 6.00 5.62
C PRO A 135 -8.77 5.26 4.28
N LEU A 136 -8.35 3.99 4.32
CA LEU A 136 -8.42 3.11 3.17
C LEU A 136 -9.88 2.92 2.75
N ARG A 137 -10.16 3.18 1.47
CA ARG A 137 -11.46 2.93 0.84
C ARG A 137 -11.35 1.66 0.00
N LEU A 138 -11.89 0.56 0.50
CA LEU A 138 -11.88 -0.74 -0.17
C LEU A 138 -13.29 -1.20 -0.58
N ASN A 139 -14.31 -0.40 -0.26
CA ASN A 139 -15.74 -0.64 -0.50
C ASN A 139 -16.06 -0.55 -1.98
#